data_AF-A0A4R2K366-F1
#
_entry.id   AF-A0A4R2K366-F1
#
_cell.length_a   1.000
_cell.length_b   1.000
_cell.length_c   1.000
_cell.angle_alpha   90.00
_cell.angle_beta   90.00
_cell.angle_gamma   90.00
#
_symmetry.space_group_name_H-M   'P 1'
#
loop_
_entity.id
_entity.type
_entity.pdbx_description
1 polymer ?
#
loop_
_entity_poly.entity_id
_entity_poly.type
_entity_poly.pdbx_seq_one_letter_code
_entity_poly.pdbx_strand_id
1 'polypeptide(L)'
;MKIFNFVKKFIFKYKSSLIVFLFFSIIGWLMSIIVPYITGNYIDLLLQSKDFKVIYDFTAKIILIGITTIFTSFIVSYTYVKIQTKSMADLNFYVLDHVTKLPILYFKGVDSAYLNQRINSDSNTVVSFVLANMLDRSSPNFCVKSPWLEHEPSLSPPFNSLYCFRP
;
A
#
# COMPACT_ATOMS: atom_id res chain seq x y z
N MET A 1 -9.03 -17.79 6.92
CA MET A 1 -7.87 -18.32 6.16
C MET A 1 -6.67 -18.53 7.10
N LYS A 2 -6.10 -19.74 7.15
CA LYS A 2 -5.02 -20.11 8.09
C LYS A 2 -3.72 -19.29 7.89
N ILE A 3 -3.43 -18.86 6.65
CA ILE A 3 -2.22 -18.10 6.30
C ILE A 3 -2.15 -16.73 7.00
N PHE A 4 -3.29 -16.04 7.12
CA PHE A 4 -3.37 -14.74 7.80
C PHE A 4 -3.02 -14.88 9.28
N ASN A 5 -3.57 -15.88 9.95
CA ASN A 5 -3.28 -16.13 11.38
C ASN A 5 -1.80 -16.45 11.60
N PHE A 6 -1.18 -17.16 10.67
CA PHE A 6 0.24 -17.47 10.73
C PHE A 6 1.12 -16.22 10.59
N VAL A 7 0.85 -15.35 9.61
CA VAL A 7 1.66 -14.15 9.35
C VAL A 7 1.40 -13.03 10.36
N LYS A 8 0.17 -12.96 10.89
CA LYS A 8 -0.24 -11.95 11.86
C LYS A 8 0.73 -11.83 13.04
N LYS A 9 1.26 -12.95 13.56
CA LYS A 9 2.19 -12.93 14.71
C LYS A 9 3.47 -12.14 14.43
N PHE A 10 3.97 -12.18 13.20
CA PHE A 10 5.19 -11.48 12.80
C PHE A 10 4.94 -9.98 12.62
N ILE A 11 3.80 -9.62 12.03
CA ILE A 11 3.40 -8.21 11.85
C ILE A 11 3.08 -7.55 13.21
N PHE A 12 2.33 -8.23 14.08
CA PHE A 12 1.91 -7.68 15.38
C PHE A 12 3.06 -7.52 16.39
N LYS A 13 4.20 -8.16 16.15
CA LYS A 13 5.44 -7.86 16.87
C LYS A 13 5.83 -6.37 16.76
N TYR A 14 5.48 -5.73 15.64
CA TYR A 14 5.73 -4.31 15.37
C TYR A 14 4.49 -3.42 15.58
N LYS A 15 3.64 -3.76 16.56
CA LYS A 15 2.36 -3.07 16.84
C LYS A 15 2.45 -1.54 16.95
N SER A 16 3.52 -0.99 17.53
CA SER A 16 3.67 0.47 17.66
C SER A 16 3.80 1.14 16.29
N SER A 17 4.64 0.60 15.41
CA SER A 17 4.76 1.10 14.03
C SER A 17 3.47 0.88 13.25
N LEU A 18 2.75 -0.22 13.51
CA LEU A 18 1.46 -0.50 12.90
C LEU A 18 0.37 0.50 13.32
N ILE A 19 0.35 0.92 14.58
CA ILE A 19 -0.59 1.95 15.06
C ILE A 19 -0.32 3.30 14.39
N VAL A 20 0.96 3.71 14.31
CA VAL A 20 1.35 4.95 13.62
C VAL A 20 0.94 4.89 12.15
N PHE A 21 1.24 3.77 11.49
CA PHE A 21 0.86 3.52 10.10
C PHE A 21 -0.65 3.65 9.88
N LEU A 22 -1.48 3.00 10.70
CA LEU A 22 -2.93 3.07 10.59
C LEU A 22 -3.48 4.48 10.85
N PHE A 23 -2.95 5.16 11.87
CA PHE A 23 -3.38 6.51 12.22
C PHE A 23 -3.13 7.51 11.08
N PHE A 24 -1.92 7.54 10.52
CA PHE A 24 -1.59 8.43 9.40
C PHE A 24 -2.29 8.02 8.10
N SER A 25 -2.59 6.74 7.91
CA SER A 25 -3.39 6.27 6.76
C SER A 25 -4.82 6.83 6.80
N ILE A 26 -5.45 6.85 7.98
CA ILE A 26 -6.78 7.46 8.15
C ILE A 26 -6.74 8.96 7.87
N ILE A 27 -5.69 9.66 8.32
CA ILE A 27 -5.50 11.09 8.02
C ILE A 27 -5.36 11.31 6.52
N GLY A 28 -4.54 10.50 5.83
CA GLY A 28 -4.39 10.57 4.37
C GLY A 28 -5.72 10.34 3.64
N TRP A 29 -6.53 9.40 4.14
CA TRP A 29 -7.87 9.15 3.61
C TRP A 29 -8.83 10.33 3.81
N LEU A 30 -8.83 10.97 4.97
CA LEU A 30 -9.63 12.18 5.20
C LEU A 30 -9.20 13.33 4.27
N MET A 31 -7.89 13.49 4.03
CA MET A 31 -7.38 14.49 3.11
C MET A 31 -7.89 14.27 1.67
N SER A 32 -8.02 13.02 1.22
CA SER A 32 -8.53 12.72 -0.13
C SER A 32 -9.98 13.14 -0.34
N ILE A 33 -10.77 13.19 0.74
CA ILE A 33 -12.17 13.67 0.73
C ILE A 33 -12.22 15.21 0.82
N ILE A 34 -11.33 15.81 1.60
CA ILE A 34 -11.31 17.27 1.83
C ILE A 34 -10.89 18.04 0.56
N VAL A 35 -9.94 17.52 -0.22
CA VAL A 35 -9.45 18.16 -1.45
C VAL A 35 -10.58 18.51 -2.44
N PRO A 36 -11.41 17.56 -2.91
CA PRO A 36 -12.47 17.87 -3.86
C PRO A 36 -13.53 18.83 -3.30
N TYR A 37 -13.80 18.78 -1.99
CA TYR A 37 -14.70 19.75 -1.32
C TYR A 37 -14.15 21.18 -1.39
N ILE A 38 -12.87 21.37 -1.07
CA ILE A 38 -12.22 22.68 -1.13
C ILE A 38 -12.13 23.18 -2.58
N THR A 39 -11.81 22.29 -3.53
CA THR A 39 -11.78 22.63 -4.95
C THR A 39 -13.14 23.03 -5.49
N GLY A 40 -14.21 22.31 -5.13
CA GLY A 40 -15.59 22.66 -5.53
C GLY A 40 -15.99 24.04 -5.04
N ASN A 41 -15.81 24.31 -3.74
CA ASN A 41 -16.12 25.61 -3.16
C ASN A 41 -15.31 26.76 -3.78
N TYR A 42 -14.07 26.50 -4.20
CA TYR A 42 -13.27 27.50 -4.91
C TYR A 42 -13.82 27.85 -6.29
N ILE A 43 -14.28 26.85 -7.05
CA ILE A 43 -14.91 27.07 -8.35
C ILE A 43 -16.16 27.96 -8.18
N ASP A 44 -17.00 27.68 -7.17
CA ASP A 44 -18.20 28.46 -6.91
C ASP A 44 -17.89 29.92 -6.56
N LEU A 45 -16.86 30.16 -5.72
CA LEU A 45 -16.44 31.51 -5.35
C LEU A 45 -15.88 32.32 -6.52
N LEU A 46 -15.16 31.67 -7.44
CA LEU A 46 -14.65 32.31 -8.66
C LEU A 46 -15.76 32.72 -9.63
N LEU A 47 -16.88 31.99 -9.65
CA LEU A 47 -18.02 32.32 -10.50
C LEU A 47 -18.82 33.51 -9.95
N GLN A 48 -18.91 33.66 -8.63
CA GLN A 48 -19.67 34.74 -7.98
C GLN A 48 -18.87 36.03 -7.77
N SER A 49 -17.57 35.93 -7.52
CA SER A 49 -16.74 37.08 -7.14
C SER A 49 -15.38 37.06 -7.84
N LYS A 50 -14.98 38.20 -8.43
CA LYS A 50 -13.65 38.39 -9.05
C LYS A 50 -12.66 39.09 -8.11
N ASP A 51 -12.66 38.72 -6.84
CA ASP A 51 -11.72 39.27 -5.86
C ASP A 51 -10.42 38.45 -5.85
N PHE A 52 -9.30 39.13 -6.09
CA PHE A 52 -7.96 38.53 -6.03
C PHE A 52 -7.64 37.95 -4.64
N LYS A 53 -8.25 38.47 -3.56
CA LYS A 53 -8.05 37.94 -2.21
C LYS A 53 -8.47 36.47 -2.08
N VAL A 54 -9.53 36.07 -2.77
CA VAL A 54 -10.02 34.68 -2.80
C VAL A 54 -8.97 33.74 -3.41
N ILE A 55 -8.25 34.21 -4.44
CA ILE A 55 -7.20 33.45 -5.12
C ILE A 55 -6.01 33.23 -4.18
N TYR A 56 -5.58 34.27 -3.47
CA TYR A 56 -4.48 34.16 -2.50
C TYR A 56 -4.82 33.22 -1.35
N ASP A 57 -6.01 33.35 -0.76
CA ASP A 57 -6.46 32.49 0.34
C ASP A 57 -6.56 31.02 -0.08
N PHE A 58 -7.07 30.75 -1.28
CA PHE A 58 -7.14 29.39 -1.82
C PHE A 58 -5.76 28.79 -2.10
N THR A 59 -4.88 29.57 -2.72
CA THR A 59 -3.50 29.14 -3.01
C THR A 59 -2.77 28.78 -1.72
N ALA A 60 -2.89 29.60 -0.67
CA ALA A 60 -2.31 29.31 0.64
C ALA A 60 -2.85 28.01 1.25
N LYS A 61 -4.17 27.75 1.14
CA LYS A 61 -4.79 26.51 1.63
C LYS A 61 -4.29 25.27 0.89
N ILE A 62 -4.20 25.31 -0.45
CA ILE A 62 -3.67 24.19 -1.23
C ILE A 62 -2.22 23.90 -0.89
N ILE A 63 -1.38 24.92 -0.74
CA ILE A 63 0.03 24.75 -0.35
C ILE A 63 0.11 24.04 1.00
N LEU A 64 -0.67 24.49 2.00
CA LEU A 64 -0.70 23.89 3.32
C LEU A 64 -1.16 22.41 3.29
N ILE A 65 -2.21 22.10 2.52
CA ILE A 65 -2.72 20.74 2.34
C ILE A 65 -1.68 19.87 1.63
N GLY A 66 -1.02 20.40 0.60
CA GLY A 66 0.03 19.72 -0.14
C GLY A 66 1.19 19.31 0.76
N ILE A 67 1.70 20.24 1.57
CA ILE A 67 2.77 19.97 2.53
C ILE A 67 2.34 18.89 3.54
N THR A 68 1.12 19.00 4.08
CA THR A 68 0.57 18.04 5.05
C THR A 68 0.40 16.65 4.44
N THR A 69 -0.02 16.58 3.18
CA THR A 69 -0.20 15.34 2.43
C THR A 69 1.14 14.66 2.17
N ILE A 70 2.16 15.41 1.73
CA ILE A 70 3.52 14.88 1.52
C ILE A 70 4.08 14.33 2.83
N PHE A 71 3.96 15.09 3.92
CA PHE A 71 4.43 14.67 5.25
C PHE A 71 3.75 13.38 5.73
N THR A 72 2.42 13.33 5.62
CA THR A 72 1.61 12.15 5.98
C THR A 72 2.01 10.94 5.14
N SER A 73 2.15 11.11 3.83
CA SER A 73 2.51 10.04 2.88
C SER A 73 3.91 9.49 3.15
N PHE A 74 4.86 10.36 3.52
CA PHE A 74 6.19 9.93 3.93
C PHE A 74 6.15 9.05 5.19
N ILE A 75 5.39 9.44 6.22
CA ILE A 75 5.25 8.64 7.45
C ILE A 75 4.62 7.29 7.16
N VAL A 76 3.54 7.26 6.36
CA VAL A 76 2.88 6.00 5.96
C VAL A 76 3.85 5.10 5.21
N SER A 77 4.57 5.63 4.23
CA SER A 77 5.54 4.87 3.42
C SER A 77 6.69 4.33 4.28
N TYR A 78 7.27 5.17 5.14
CA TYR A 78 8.36 4.78 6.03
C TYR A 78 7.93 3.67 7.00
N THR A 79 6.78 3.84 7.64
CA THR A 79 6.26 2.84 8.59
C THR A 79 5.85 1.55 7.91
N TYR A 80 5.26 1.61 6.72
CA TYR A 80 4.94 0.45 5.88
C TYR A 80 6.20 -0.37 5.58
N VAL A 81 7.23 0.26 5.01
CA VAL A 81 8.50 -0.42 4.67
C VAL A 81 9.16 -1.01 5.92
N LYS A 82 9.15 -0.27 7.03
CA LYS A 82 9.69 -0.75 8.31
C LYS A 82 8.98 -2.00 8.82
N ILE A 83 7.65 -2.05 8.76
CA ILE A 83 6.87 -3.23 9.19
C ILE A 83 7.11 -4.38 8.23
N GLN A 84 7.02 -4.14 6.91
CA GLN A 84 7.19 -5.16 5.88
C GLN A 84 8.56 -5.84 5.98
N THR A 85 9.63 -5.05 5.94
CA THR A 85 11.02 -5.57 5.92
C THR A 85 11.34 -6.36 7.18
N LYS A 86 10.97 -5.85 8.35
CA LYS A 86 11.24 -6.54 9.60
C LYS A 86 10.40 -7.81 9.78
N SER A 87 9.12 -7.76 9.42
CA SER A 87 8.23 -8.93 9.51
C SER A 87 8.62 -10.03 8.51
N MET A 88 9.04 -9.63 7.29
CA MET A 88 9.59 -10.53 6.29
C MET A 88 10.88 -11.18 6.77
N ALA A 89 11.80 -10.41 7.34
CA ALA A 89 13.07 -10.94 7.86
C ALA A 89 12.81 -11.94 8.99
N ASP A 90 11.93 -11.61 9.95
CA ASP A 90 11.57 -12.53 11.03
C ASP A 90 10.93 -13.84 10.49
N LEU A 91 10.06 -13.74 9.49
CA LEU A 91 9.46 -14.91 8.85
C LEU A 91 10.52 -15.75 8.11
N ASN A 92 11.41 -15.10 7.37
CA ASN A 92 12.49 -15.76 6.65
C ASN A 92 13.42 -16.52 7.61
N PHE A 93 13.87 -15.88 8.70
CA PHE A 93 14.68 -16.54 9.73
C PHE A 93 13.93 -17.70 10.40
N TYR A 94 12.63 -17.57 10.68
CA TYR A 94 11.83 -18.65 11.23
C TYR A 94 11.76 -19.87 10.31
N VAL A 95 11.58 -19.66 9.00
CA VAL A 95 11.55 -20.75 8.02
C VAL A 95 12.95 -21.35 7.84
N LEU A 96 13.98 -20.52 7.75
CA LEU A 96 15.36 -20.96 7.57
C LEU A 96 15.84 -21.82 8.73
N ASP A 97 15.55 -21.43 9.98
CA ASP A 97 15.87 -22.20 11.19
C ASP A 97 15.17 -23.58 11.21
N HIS A 98 13.99 -23.70 10.61
CA HIS A 98 13.33 -24.99 10.46
C HIS A 98 13.99 -25.83 9.36
N VAL A 99 14.30 -25.22 8.22
CA VAL A 99 14.90 -25.89 7.06
C VAL A 99 16.28 -26.45 7.41
N THR A 100 17.12 -25.72 8.15
CA THR A 100 18.47 -26.17 8.52
C THR A 100 18.48 -27.41 9.43
N LYS A 101 17.35 -27.74 10.07
CA LYS A 101 17.19 -28.91 10.94
C LYS A 101 16.65 -30.13 10.21
N LEU A 102 16.40 -30.04 8.90
CA LEU A 102 15.89 -31.15 8.08
C LEU A 102 16.98 -32.19 7.78
N PRO A 103 16.61 -33.48 7.61
CA PRO A 103 17.56 -34.53 7.28
C PRO A 103 18.19 -34.30 5.91
N ILE A 104 19.46 -34.72 5.75
CA ILE A 104 20.23 -34.51 4.50
C ILE A 104 19.54 -35.09 3.26
N LEU A 105 18.75 -36.17 3.42
CA LEU A 105 17.96 -36.77 2.34
C LEU A 105 16.94 -35.80 1.73
N TYR A 106 16.42 -34.85 2.50
CA TYR A 106 15.50 -33.82 2.01
C TYR A 106 16.16 -32.92 0.96
N PHE A 107 17.46 -32.68 1.07
CA PHE A 107 18.22 -31.81 0.17
C PHE A 107 18.73 -32.54 -1.08
N LYS A 108 18.53 -33.86 -1.19
CA LYS A 108 18.98 -34.62 -2.36
C LYS A 108 18.18 -34.20 -3.59
N GLY A 109 18.86 -33.54 -4.54
CA GLY A 109 18.23 -33.04 -5.78
C GLY A 109 17.52 -31.69 -5.62
N VAL A 110 17.70 -31.00 -4.49
CA VAL A 110 17.22 -29.63 -4.27
C VAL A 110 18.38 -28.66 -4.43
N ASP A 111 18.24 -27.69 -5.32
CA ASP A 111 19.19 -26.59 -5.43
C ASP A 111 19.06 -25.65 -4.22
N SER A 112 20.16 -25.45 -3.50
CA SER A 112 20.18 -24.67 -2.26
C SER A 112 19.96 -23.17 -2.51
N ALA A 113 20.43 -22.63 -3.64
CA ALA A 113 20.25 -21.25 -4.02
C ALA A 113 18.78 -20.98 -4.37
N TYR A 114 18.16 -21.88 -5.14
CA TYR A 114 16.74 -21.85 -5.47
C TYR A 114 15.87 -21.91 -4.21
N LEU A 115 16.17 -22.82 -3.28
CA LEU A 115 15.42 -22.94 -2.03
C LEU A 115 15.50 -21.65 -1.21
N ASN A 116 16.69 -21.06 -1.08
CA ASN A 116 16.87 -19.79 -0.37
C ASN A 116 16.10 -18.64 -1.04
N GLN A 117 16.12 -18.57 -2.38
CA GLN A 117 15.36 -17.58 -3.14
C GLN A 117 13.85 -17.75 -2.93
N ARG A 118 13.34 -18.98 -2.92
CA ARG A 118 11.93 -19.29 -2.63
C ARG A 118 11.55 -18.83 -1.23
N ILE A 119 12.32 -19.19 -0.20
CA ILE A 119 12.04 -18.77 1.18
C ILE A 119 11.99 -17.24 1.28
N ASN A 120 12.97 -16.55 0.69
CA ASN A 120 13.04 -15.08 0.74
C ASN A 120 11.87 -14.42 -0.01
N SER A 121 11.63 -14.82 -1.26
CA SER A 121 10.59 -14.24 -2.11
C SER A 121 9.17 -14.54 -1.60
N ASP A 122 8.89 -15.78 -1.18
CA ASP A 122 7.59 -16.16 -0.64
C ASP A 122 7.32 -15.43 0.68
N SER A 123 8.32 -15.31 1.57
CA SER A 123 8.18 -14.55 2.81
C SER A 123 7.83 -13.09 2.56
N ASN A 124 8.49 -12.46 1.57
CA ASN A 124 8.17 -11.09 1.18
C ASN A 124 6.74 -10.96 0.63
N THR A 125 6.35 -11.85 -0.28
CA THR A 125 5.04 -11.82 -0.93
C THR A 125 3.92 -11.98 0.08
N VAL A 126 4.00 -12.94 1.00
CA VAL A 126 2.92 -13.17 1.96
C VAL A 126 2.82 -12.01 2.98
N VAL A 127 3.95 -11.50 3.48
CA VAL A 127 3.95 -10.37 4.43
C VAL A 127 3.40 -9.11 3.78
N SER A 128 3.89 -8.76 2.60
CA SER A 128 3.42 -7.57 1.86
C SER A 128 1.95 -7.69 1.47
N PHE A 129 1.49 -8.87 1.03
CA PHE A 129 0.09 -9.12 0.73
C PHE A 129 -0.80 -8.92 1.96
N VAL A 130 -0.45 -9.53 3.10
CA VAL A 130 -1.25 -9.39 4.33
C VAL A 130 -1.25 -7.94 4.81
N LEU A 131 -0.10 -7.27 4.81
CA LEU A 131 0.02 -5.88 5.26
C LEU A 131 -0.77 -4.90 4.36
N ALA A 132 -0.71 -5.07 3.03
CA ALA A 132 -1.47 -4.25 2.09
C ALA A 132 -2.99 -4.44 2.25
N ASN A 133 -3.44 -5.69 2.39
CA ASN A 133 -4.85 -5.99 2.58
C ASN A 133 -5.40 -5.56 3.95
N MET A 134 -4.54 -5.27 4.93
CA MET A 134 -4.98 -4.63 6.18
C MET A 134 -5.39 -3.16 5.96
N LEU A 135 -4.80 -2.45 4.99
CA LEU A 135 -5.19 -1.09 4.61
C LEU A 135 -6.32 -1.06 3.58
N ASP A 136 -6.31 -1.94 2.59
CA ASP A 136 -7.29 -1.95 1.50
C ASP A 136 -8.72 -2.18 2.00
N ARG A 137 -8.89 -2.74 3.20
CA ARG A 137 -10.20 -2.87 3.85
C ARG A 137 -10.76 -1.54 4.38
N SER A 138 -9.94 -0.49 4.43
CA SER A 138 -10.28 0.84 4.94
C SER A 138 -10.21 1.98 3.91
N SER A 139 -9.72 1.70 2.69
CA SER A 139 -9.72 2.65 1.58
C SER A 139 -10.68 2.16 0.48
N PRO A 140 -11.57 3.01 -0.06
CA PRO A 140 -12.25 2.71 -1.31
C PRO A 140 -11.20 2.75 -2.41
N ASN A 141 -10.68 1.58 -2.79
CA ASN A 141 -9.86 1.46 -3.99
C ASN A 141 -10.72 1.83 -5.20
N PHE A 142 -10.50 3.04 -5.74
CA PHE A 142 -11.11 3.48 -6.98
C PHE A 142 -10.40 2.74 -8.12
N CYS A 143 -10.83 1.51 -8.38
CA CYS A 143 -10.40 0.76 -9.55
C CYS A 143 -11.12 1.34 -10.77
N VAL A 144 -10.44 2.17 -11.55
CA VAL A 144 -10.95 2.63 -12.86
C VAL A 144 -10.63 1.55 -13.87
N LYS A 145 -11.67 1.03 -14.54
CA LYS A 145 -11.52 0.16 -15.71
C LYS A 145 -10.90 1.01 -16.83
N SER A 146 -9.80 0.56 -17.44
CA SER A 146 -9.15 1.31 -18.53
C SER A 146 -10.14 1.56 -19.68
N PRO A 147 -10.38 2.82 -20.10
CA PRO A 147 -11.35 3.13 -21.16
C PRO A 147 -10.94 2.67 -22.57
N TRP A 148 -9.70 2.21 -22.76
CA TRP A 148 -9.06 2.08 -24.08
C TRP A 148 -9.17 0.69 -24.72
N LEU A 149 -9.96 -0.24 -24.18
CA LEU A 149 -10.02 -1.63 -24.68
C LEU A 149 -11.39 -2.09 -25.18
N GLU A 150 -12.33 -1.18 -25.44
CA GLU A 150 -13.68 -1.53 -25.90
C GLU A 150 -13.84 -1.59 -27.43
N HIS A 151 -12.78 -1.32 -28.21
CA HIS A 151 -12.88 -1.17 -29.68
C HIS A 151 -11.92 -2.02 -30.53
N GLU A 152 -11.50 -3.22 -30.09
CA GLU A 152 -10.83 -4.17 -31.00
C GLU A 152 -11.55 -5.55 -31.03
N PRO A 153 -12.31 -5.87 -32.09
CA PRO A 153 -13.02 -7.12 -32.20
C PRO A 153 -12.18 -8.14 -32.98
N SER A 154 -11.12 -8.70 -32.36
CA SER A 154 -10.56 -10.03 -32.70
C SER A 154 -9.18 -10.25 -32.09
N LEU A 155 -9.09 -10.63 -30.82
CA LEU A 155 -8.00 -11.46 -30.28
C LEU A 155 -8.35 -11.80 -28.82
N SER A 156 -8.22 -13.08 -28.45
CA SER A 156 -8.42 -13.58 -27.09
C SER A 156 -7.61 -12.74 -26.07
N PRO A 157 -8.22 -12.25 -24.98
CA PRO A 157 -7.60 -11.22 -24.16
C PRO A 157 -6.44 -11.79 -23.33
N PRO A 158 -5.23 -11.20 -23.36
CA PRO A 158 -4.27 -11.40 -22.29
C PRO A 158 -4.70 -10.50 -21.12
N PHE A 159 -5.00 -11.11 -19.98
CA PHE A 159 -5.05 -10.48 -18.65
C PHE A 159 -5.76 -9.12 -18.53
N ASN A 160 -6.94 -9.12 -17.92
CA ASN A 160 -7.57 -7.94 -17.31
C ASN A 160 -6.56 -7.19 -16.41
N SER A 161 -5.88 -6.17 -16.93
CA SER A 161 -5.02 -5.29 -16.15
C SER A 161 -5.91 -4.24 -15.46
N LEU A 162 -6.34 -4.57 -14.24
CA LEU A 162 -6.84 -3.57 -13.30
C LEU A 162 -5.68 -2.65 -12.92
N TYR A 163 -5.71 -1.41 -13.42
CA TYR A 163 -4.80 -0.36 -12.97
C TYR A 163 -5.31 0.20 -11.65
N CYS A 164 -4.85 -0.38 -10.55
CA CYS A 164 -5.03 0.22 -9.23
C CYS A 164 -4.04 1.39 -9.11
N PHE A 165 -4.52 2.63 -9.19
CA PHE A 165 -3.75 3.78 -8.73
C PHE A 165 -3.57 3.64 -7.21
N ARG A 166 -2.37 3.28 -6.78
CA ARG A 166 -1.97 3.51 -5.39
C ARG A 166 -1.59 5.00 -5.27
N PRO A 167 -2.17 5.75 -4.32
CA PRO A 167 -1.60 7.03 -3.93
C PRO A 167 -0.19 6.84 -3.33
#